data_AF-E9SBQ7-F1
#
_entry.id   AF-E9SBQ7-F1
#
_cell.length_a   1.000
_cell.length_b   1.000
_cell.length_c   1.000
_cell.angle_alpha   90.00
_cell.angle_beta   90.00
_cell.angle_gamma   90.00
#
_symmetry.space_group_name_H-M   'P 1'
#
loop_
_entity.id
_entity.type
_entity.pdbx_description
1 polymer ?
#
loop_
_entity_poly.entity_id
_entity_poly.type
_entity_poly.pdbx_seq_one_letter_code
_entity_poly.pdbx_strand_id
1 'polypeptide(L)'
;MEKRKKIGRRVAVIIIVLLFIVGLAAVYIRVNPVWHAAELKIEQVEKKYQLAEVVPEGMTLETRFTPPEGYDRVEAEDGSFAEYLREYPLLPDGTRLPVFDGSAIDSPYCAAVFDISVGDEG
;
A
#
# COMPACT_ATOMS: atom_id res chain seq x y z
N MET A 1 48.12 41.36 7.98
CA MET A 1 47.89 39.95 8.37
C MET A 1 46.64 39.73 9.23
N GLU A 2 46.29 40.66 10.12
CA GLU A 2 45.16 40.52 11.06
C GLU A 2 43.77 40.39 10.41
N LYS A 3 43.53 41.08 9.29
CA LYS A 3 42.25 41.06 8.55
C LYS A 3 41.93 39.67 7.96
N ARG A 4 42.93 38.95 7.43
CA ARG A 4 42.77 37.57 6.91
C ARG A 4 42.47 36.55 8.02
N LYS A 5 43.08 36.72 9.21
CA LYS A 5 42.82 35.88 10.39
C LYS A 5 41.39 36.04 10.92
N LYS A 6 40.85 37.27 10.92
CA LYS A 6 39.45 37.55 11.30
C LYS A 6 38.43 36.95 10.32
N ILE A 7 38.72 36.97 9.02
CA ILE A 7 37.88 36.35 7.98
C ILE A 7 37.85 34.83 8.15
N GLY A 8 39.01 34.19 8.32
CA GLY A 8 39.08 32.73 8.56
C GLY A 8 38.32 32.29 9.82
N ARG A 9 38.37 33.09 10.90
CA ARG A 9 37.62 32.80 12.13
C ARG A 9 36.10 32.94 11.95
N ARG A 10 35.63 33.92 11.18
CA ARG A 10 34.19 34.08 10.86
C ARG A 10 33.69 32.93 10.00
N VAL A 11 34.47 32.51 9.01
CA VAL A 11 34.14 31.35 8.16
C VAL A 11 34.08 30.07 9.01
N ALA A 12 35.04 29.85 9.91
CA ALA A 12 35.02 28.69 10.81
C ALA A 12 33.79 28.67 11.73
N VAL A 13 33.39 29.82 12.28
CA VAL A 13 32.17 29.92 13.10
C VAL A 13 30.92 29.63 12.27
N ILE A 14 30.82 30.15 11.04
CA ILE A 14 29.71 29.84 10.13
C ILE A 14 29.64 28.33 9.86
N ILE A 15 30.78 27.68 9.60
CA ILE A 15 30.83 26.23 9.39
C ILE A 15 30.35 25.46 10.62
N ILE A 16 30.80 25.84 11.83
CA ILE A 16 30.36 25.18 13.07
C ILE A 16 28.86 25.35 13.29
N VAL A 17 28.31 26.54 13.04
CA VAL A 17 26.86 26.80 13.15
C VAL A 17 26.08 25.98 12.13
N LEU A 18 26.55 25.88 10.88
CA LEU A 18 25.93 25.03 9.86
C LEU A 18 25.96 23.56 10.27
N LEU A 19 27.09 23.06 10.78
CA LEU A 19 27.18 21.68 11.29
C LEU A 19 26.22 21.44 12.45
N PHE A 20 26.03 22.41 13.34
CA PHE A 20 25.08 22.31 14.44
C PHE A 20 23.63 22.28 13.95
N ILE A 21 23.25 23.10 12.96
CA ILE A 21 21.92 23.09 12.35
C ILE A 21 21.64 21.74 11.66
N VAL A 22 22.61 21.21 10.91
CA VAL A 22 22.50 19.88 10.28
C VAL A 22 22.33 18.79 11.34
N GLY A 23 23.08 18.87 12.44
CA GLY A 23 22.95 17.96 13.58
C GLY A 23 21.55 17.99 14.21
N LEU A 24 21.02 19.19 14.47
CA LEU A 24 19.66 19.37 15.00
C LEU A 24 18.59 18.85 14.03
N ALA A 25 18.74 19.09 12.73
CA ALA A 25 17.83 18.56 11.71
C ALA A 25 17.86 17.03 11.68
N ALA A 26 19.04 16.41 11.77
CA ALA A 26 19.16 14.95 11.83
C ALA A 26 18.49 14.35 13.08
N VAL A 27 18.64 15.00 14.25
CA VAL A 27 17.95 14.61 15.49
C VAL A 27 16.43 14.75 15.31
N TYR A 28 15.96 15.86 14.74
CA TYR A 28 14.53 16.09 14.51
C TYR A 28 13.92 15.01 13.60
N ILE A 29 14.57 14.70 12.47
CA ILE A 29 14.11 13.64 11.54
C ILE A 29 14.11 12.27 12.24
N ARG A 30 15.09 12.00 13.11
CA ARG A 30 15.17 10.72 13.83
C ARG A 30 14.08 10.55 14.89
N VAL A 31 13.71 11.64 15.57
CA VAL A 31 12.73 11.62 16.67
C VAL A 31 11.29 11.78 16.15
N ASN A 32 11.10 12.39 14.98
CA ASN A 32 9.79 12.57 14.36
C ASN A 32 9.76 11.93 12.96
N PRO A 33 9.70 10.58 12.88
CA PRO A 33 9.60 9.90 11.60
C PRO A 33 8.23 10.21 10.98
N VAL A 34 8.24 10.79 9.78
CA VAL A 34 7.02 10.95 8.97
C VAL A 34 6.74 9.61 8.30
N TRP A 35 5.73 8.91 8.80
CA TRP A 35 5.21 7.70 8.15
C TRP A 35 4.52 8.11 6.85
N HIS A 36 4.87 7.46 5.76
CA HIS A 36 4.18 7.60 4.49
C HIS A 36 3.40 6.32 4.26
N ALA A 37 2.14 6.45 3.85
CA ALA A 37 1.36 5.30 3.41
C ALA A 37 2.16 4.61 2.29
N ALA A 38 2.26 3.28 2.39
CA ALA A 38 2.85 2.50 1.33
C ALA A 38 1.98 2.67 0.08
N GLU A 39 2.57 3.19 -1.01
CA GLU A 39 1.86 3.27 -2.28
C GLU A 39 1.59 1.84 -2.78
N LEU A 40 0.31 1.50 -2.95
CA LEU A 40 -0.09 0.19 -3.42
C LEU A 40 0.31 0.01 -4.89
N LYS A 41 1.33 -0.80 -5.14
CA LYS A 41 1.72 -1.18 -6.51
C LYS A 41 0.87 -2.36 -6.97
N ILE A 42 -0.07 -2.10 -7.88
CA ILE A 42 -0.84 -3.17 -8.53
C ILE A 42 0.06 -3.83 -9.57
N GLU A 43 0.75 -4.88 -9.14
CA GLU A 43 1.54 -5.75 -10.01
C GLU A 43 0.69 -6.96 -10.42
N GLN A 44 0.84 -7.43 -11.65
CA GLN A 44 0.11 -8.59 -12.16
C GLN A 44 0.97 -9.85 -12.06
N VAL A 45 0.37 -10.97 -11.65
CA VAL A 45 1.03 -12.27 -11.56
C VAL A 45 0.65 -13.15 -12.74
N GLU A 46 1.60 -13.98 -13.17
CA GLU A 46 1.28 -15.12 -14.01
C GLU A 46 0.54 -16.18 -13.18
N LYS A 47 -0.73 -16.43 -13.54
CA LYS A 47 -1.55 -17.43 -12.86
C LYS A 47 -1.10 -18.84 -13.22
N LYS A 48 -0.80 -19.65 -12.20
CA LYS A 48 -0.43 -21.07 -12.36
C LYS A 48 -1.63 -22.02 -12.47
N TYR A 49 -2.82 -21.55 -12.12
CA TYR A 49 -4.04 -22.37 -12.10
C TYR A 49 -5.20 -21.61 -12.73
N GLN A 50 -6.01 -22.31 -13.53
CA GLN A 50 -7.28 -21.82 -14.04
C GLN A 50 -8.39 -22.51 -13.25
N LEU A 51 -9.19 -21.72 -12.53
CA LEU A 51 -10.36 -22.20 -11.80
C LEU A 51 -11.59 -21.94 -12.66
N ALA A 52 -12.42 -22.96 -12.86
CA ALA A 52 -13.61 -22.85 -13.70
C ALA A 52 -14.64 -21.90 -13.08
N GLU A 53 -14.65 -21.78 -11.76
CA GLU A 53 -15.58 -20.97 -10.98
C GLU A 53 -15.11 -19.52 -10.81
N VAL A 54 -14.03 -19.10 -11.48
CA VAL A 54 -13.50 -17.73 -11.41
C VAL A 54 -13.70 -17.05 -12.76
N VAL A 55 -14.40 -15.92 -12.75
CA VAL A 55 -14.66 -15.05 -13.91
C VAL A 55 -13.73 -13.84 -13.82
N PRO A 56 -12.61 -13.79 -14.58
CA PRO A 56 -11.58 -12.76 -14.44
C PRO A 56 -12.10 -11.32 -14.56
N GLU A 57 -13.16 -11.11 -15.34
CA GLU A 57 -13.77 -9.81 -15.60
C GLU A 57 -14.65 -9.31 -14.44
N GLY A 58 -15.02 -10.19 -13.51
CA GLY A 58 -15.81 -9.82 -12.34
C GLY A 58 -15.04 -8.86 -11.43
N MET A 59 -15.66 -7.78 -10.99
CA MET A 59 -15.03 -6.74 -10.15
C MET A 59 -15.56 -6.73 -8.71
N THR A 60 -16.44 -7.67 -8.37
CA THR A 60 -17.01 -7.84 -7.03
C THR A 60 -16.90 -9.30 -6.61
N LEU A 61 -17.09 -9.61 -5.32
CA LEU A 61 -17.11 -11.01 -4.86
C LEU A 61 -18.16 -11.85 -5.60
N GLU A 62 -19.33 -11.29 -5.86
CA GLU A 62 -20.41 -12.01 -6.53
C GLU A 62 -20.10 -12.29 -8.00
N THR A 63 -19.53 -11.30 -8.70
CA THR A 63 -19.28 -11.42 -10.14
C THR A 63 -17.99 -12.17 -10.45
N ARG A 64 -16.98 -12.14 -9.56
CA ARG A 64 -15.69 -12.81 -9.75
C ARG A 64 -15.77 -14.32 -9.51
N PHE A 65 -16.58 -14.76 -8.56
CA PHE A 65 -16.71 -16.17 -8.21
C PHE A 65 -18.09 -16.66 -8.61
N THR A 66 -18.22 -17.74 -9.37
CA THR A 66 -19.52 -18.36 -9.65
C THR A 66 -19.80 -19.48 -8.64
N PRO A 67 -21.07 -19.79 -8.35
CA PRO A 67 -21.37 -20.98 -7.57
C PRO A 67 -20.86 -22.25 -8.29
N PRO A 68 -20.44 -23.29 -7.54
CA PRO A 68 -20.07 -24.58 -8.12
C PRO A 68 -21.23 -25.25 -8.86
N GLU A 69 -20.90 -26.22 -9.71
CA GLU A 69 -21.91 -26.99 -10.45
C GLU A 69 -22.91 -27.68 -9.50
N GLY A 70 -24.21 -27.53 -9.79
CA GLY A 70 -25.30 -28.09 -9.01
C GLY A 70 -25.72 -27.27 -7.79
N TYR A 71 -25.16 -26.07 -7.61
CA TYR A 71 -25.52 -25.14 -6.54
C TYR A 71 -25.95 -23.78 -7.09
N ASP A 72 -26.90 -23.17 -6.39
CA ASP A 72 -27.33 -21.79 -6.63
C ASP A 72 -27.00 -20.93 -5.40
N ARG A 73 -26.83 -19.62 -5.64
CA ARG A 73 -26.73 -18.66 -4.54
C ARG A 73 -28.10 -18.41 -3.94
N VAL A 74 -28.16 -18.41 -2.61
CA VAL A 74 -29.32 -17.89 -1.87
C VAL A 74 -29.43 -16.39 -2.16
N GLU A 75 -30.63 -15.89 -2.44
CA GLU A 75 -30.85 -14.44 -2.61
C GLU A 75 -30.38 -13.66 -1.37
N ALA A 76 -29.71 -12.54 -1.60
CA ALA A 76 -29.39 -11.58 -0.54
C ALA A 76 -30.51 -10.54 -0.49
N GLU A 77 -30.99 -10.22 0.71
CA GLU A 77 -31.96 -9.15 0.88
C GLU A 77 -31.30 -7.78 0.63
N ASP A 78 -31.99 -6.88 -0.06
CA ASP A 78 -31.51 -5.52 -0.34
C ASP A 78 -31.16 -4.79 0.95
N GLY A 79 -29.99 -4.15 0.99
CA GLY A 79 -29.42 -3.47 2.15
C GLY A 79 -28.90 -4.41 3.24
N SER A 80 -28.91 -5.73 3.03
CA SER A 80 -28.36 -6.68 4.00
C SER A 80 -26.83 -6.71 3.98
N PHE A 81 -26.26 -7.22 5.07
CA PHE A 81 -24.82 -7.48 5.13
C PHE A 81 -24.35 -8.51 4.07
N ALA A 82 -25.23 -9.42 3.67
CA ALA A 82 -24.91 -10.41 2.64
C ALA A 82 -24.78 -9.77 1.25
N GLU A 83 -25.68 -8.85 0.90
CA GLU A 83 -25.59 -8.05 -0.33
C GLU A 83 -24.31 -7.21 -0.32
N TYR A 84 -24.06 -6.49 0.78
CA TYR A 84 -22.85 -5.69 0.95
C TYR A 84 -21.55 -6.46 0.68
N LEU A 85 -21.40 -7.67 1.25
CA LEU A 85 -20.21 -8.48 1.02
C LEU A 85 -20.11 -8.95 -0.43
N ARG A 86 -21.23 -9.29 -1.07
CA ARG A 86 -21.27 -9.75 -2.47
C ARG A 86 -20.90 -8.66 -3.46
N GLU A 87 -21.31 -7.44 -3.19
CA GLU A 87 -21.01 -6.27 -4.00
C GLU A 87 -19.66 -5.64 -3.70
N TYR A 88 -18.95 -6.14 -2.67
CA TYR A 88 -17.68 -5.55 -2.26
C TYR A 88 -16.65 -5.58 -3.41
N PRO A 89 -16.02 -4.43 -3.73
CA PRO A 89 -15.11 -4.32 -4.86
C PRO A 89 -13.82 -5.12 -4.68
N LEU A 90 -13.33 -5.67 -5.78
CA LEU A 90 -12.08 -6.40 -5.87
C LEU A 90 -11.13 -5.66 -6.82
N LEU A 91 -9.83 -5.81 -6.56
CA LEU A 91 -8.80 -5.46 -7.54
C LEU A 91 -8.90 -6.37 -8.79
N PRO A 92 -8.31 -5.93 -9.92
CA PRO A 92 -8.26 -6.74 -11.13
C PRO A 92 -7.73 -8.14 -10.86
N ASP A 93 -8.26 -9.10 -11.61
CA ASP A 93 -7.83 -10.49 -11.51
C ASP A 93 -6.34 -10.66 -11.78
N GLY A 94 -5.66 -11.50 -10.99
CA GLY A 94 -4.21 -11.68 -11.10
C GLY A 94 -3.37 -10.62 -10.38
N THR A 95 -3.98 -9.71 -9.62
CA THR A 95 -3.21 -8.77 -8.78
C THR A 95 -2.35 -9.52 -7.75
N ARG A 96 -1.03 -9.24 -7.73
CA ARG A 96 -0.08 -9.74 -6.72
C ARG A 96 -0.54 -9.29 -5.34
N LEU A 97 -0.38 -10.14 -4.34
CA LEU A 97 -0.86 -9.86 -2.98
C LEU A 97 -0.03 -8.72 -2.37
N PRO A 98 -0.59 -7.51 -2.19
CA PRO A 98 0.11 -6.42 -1.54
C PRO A 98 0.27 -6.75 -0.05
N VAL A 99 1.43 -6.42 0.52
CA VAL A 99 1.71 -6.61 1.95
C VAL A 99 1.96 -5.26 2.63
N PHE A 100 1.95 -5.27 3.97
CA PHE A 100 1.98 -4.05 4.80
C PHE A 100 3.19 -3.13 4.58
N ASP A 101 4.30 -3.67 4.04
CA ASP A 101 5.53 -2.89 3.76
C ASP A 101 5.54 -2.25 2.36
N GLY A 102 4.45 -2.37 1.60
CA GLY A 102 4.31 -1.85 0.25
C GLY A 102 4.89 -2.74 -0.85
N SER A 103 5.53 -3.85 -0.49
CA SER A 103 5.89 -4.87 -1.47
C SER A 103 4.67 -5.72 -1.85
N ALA A 104 4.83 -6.55 -2.88
CA ALA A 104 3.81 -7.50 -3.31
C ALA A 104 4.42 -8.90 -3.45
N ILE A 105 3.66 -9.92 -3.07
CA ILE A 105 4.10 -11.33 -3.07
C ILE A 105 3.22 -12.20 -3.95
N ASP A 106 3.81 -13.27 -4.49
CA ASP A 106 3.08 -14.30 -5.22
C ASP A 106 2.58 -15.33 -4.22
N SER A 107 1.28 -15.33 -3.96
CA SER A 107 0.65 -16.34 -3.10
C SER A 107 -0.20 -17.29 -3.95
N PRO A 108 0.10 -18.60 -3.99
CA PRO A 108 -0.74 -19.57 -4.69
C PRO A 108 -2.09 -19.81 -3.99
N TYR A 109 -2.27 -19.25 -2.78
CA TYR A 109 -3.47 -19.40 -1.97
C TYR A 109 -4.39 -18.15 -2.02
N CYS A 110 -4.00 -17.12 -2.76
CA CYS A 110 -4.80 -15.92 -2.94
C CYS A 110 -5.55 -16.00 -4.28
N ALA A 111 -6.88 -16.03 -4.23
CA ALA A 111 -7.72 -16.06 -5.44
C ALA A 111 -8.03 -14.65 -5.98
N ALA A 112 -8.24 -13.69 -5.10
CA ALA A 112 -8.47 -12.28 -5.41
C ALA A 112 -8.09 -11.40 -4.21
N VAL A 113 -7.89 -10.11 -4.48
CA VAL A 113 -7.58 -9.10 -3.46
C VAL A 113 -8.73 -8.09 -3.42
N PHE A 114 -9.21 -7.77 -2.23
CA PHE A 114 -10.23 -6.75 -2.07
C PHE A 114 -9.68 -5.35 -2.31
N ASP A 115 -10.49 -4.48 -2.90
CA ASP A 115 -10.18 -3.05 -3.03
C ASP A 115 -10.73 -2.30 -1.79
N ILE A 116 -10.07 -2.50 -0.65
CA ILE A 116 -10.43 -1.88 0.64
C ILE A 116 -9.52 -0.69 0.89
N SER A 117 -10.10 0.49 1.03
CA SER A 117 -9.41 1.62 1.64
C SER A 117 -9.54 1.55 3.17
N VAL A 118 -8.41 1.58 3.87
CA VAL A 118 -8.35 1.63 5.34
C VAL A 118 -8.20 3.06 5.87
N GLY A 119 -8.22 4.06 4.98
CA GLY A 119 -7.97 5.48 5.31
C GLY A 119 -6.48 5.81 5.46
N ASP A 120 -6.18 7.12 5.47
CA ASP A 120 -4.82 7.66 5.58
C ASP A 120 -4.46 8.06 7.04
N GLU A 121 -5.37 7.79 7.98
CA GLU A 121 -5.30 8.19 9.38
C GLU A 121 -4.63 7.09 10.21
N GLY A 122 -3.30 6.94 10.08
CA GLY A 122 -2.47 5.98 10.81
C GLY A 122 -1.25 6.61 11.47
#